data_AF-A0A136JJG6-F1
#
_entry.id   AF-A0A136JJG6-F1
#
_cell.length_a   1.000
_cell.length_b   1.000
_cell.length_c   1.000
_cell.angle_alpha   90.00
_cell.angle_beta   90.00
_cell.angle_gamma   90.00
#
_symmetry.space_group_name_H-M   'P 1'
#
loop_
_entity.id
_entity.type
_entity.pdbx_description
1 polymer ?
#
loop_
_entity_poly.entity_id
_entity_poly.type
_entity_poly.pdbx_seq_one_letter_code
_entity_poly.pdbx_strand_id
1 'polypeptide(L)'
;MRVSTATLATLLLGAASAAPASPEPVTDGKGFKLPANLEDGFYRAYHDESGREVHERVSGPASAQELAAVSAAVSDATVPDSEPTGVSSIQGSRSRYWCGCGLSMNHGDCDAAVEDLKFQSDREYGKPEWERNHLIAPGTSWYSIRGSVVAFSCNWYWAYMPIPRRDGYTNVFGYITRECGWYVPGTWVNDDSGSVHVGYMNYRAGLDFCMDATRSNDESC
;
A
#
# COMPACT_ATOMS: atom_id res chain seq x y z
N MET A 1 49.20 -71.73 31.20
CA MET A 1 49.21 -70.33 30.72
C MET A 1 48.15 -70.21 29.63
N ARG A 2 47.02 -69.55 29.92
CA ARG A 2 45.96 -69.27 28.94
C ARG A 2 45.91 -67.75 28.78
N VAL A 3 46.11 -67.28 27.55
CA VAL A 3 46.12 -65.85 27.20
C VAL A 3 44.76 -65.54 26.58
N SER A 4 43.94 -64.73 27.28
CA SER A 4 42.69 -64.19 26.76
C SER A 4 42.98 -62.91 25.98
N THR A 5 42.65 -62.90 24.69
CA THR A 5 42.62 -61.72 23.84
C THR A 5 41.25 -61.04 23.97
N ALA A 6 41.25 -59.79 24.44
CA ALA A 6 40.07 -58.94 24.46
C ALA A 6 40.17 -57.91 23.33
N THR A 7 39.21 -57.93 22.42
CA THR A 7 39.11 -57.00 21.28
C THR A 7 38.36 -55.75 21.74
N LEU A 8 39.02 -54.58 21.73
CA LEU A 8 38.37 -53.28 21.92
C LEU A 8 37.76 -52.82 20.59
N ALA A 9 36.45 -52.57 20.57
CA ALA A 9 35.76 -51.88 19.50
C ALA A 9 35.58 -50.40 19.88
N THR A 10 36.22 -49.51 19.13
CA THR A 10 36.11 -48.05 19.31
C THR A 10 34.91 -47.53 18.50
N LEU A 11 33.87 -47.07 19.18
CA LEU A 11 32.73 -46.38 18.58
C LEU A 11 33.05 -44.89 18.40
N LEU A 12 33.15 -44.45 17.14
CA LEU A 12 33.22 -43.04 16.75
C LEU A 12 31.81 -42.44 16.78
N LEU A 13 31.53 -41.55 17.75
CA LEU A 13 30.36 -40.67 17.70
C LEU A 13 30.67 -39.48 16.76
N GLY A 14 29.99 -39.44 15.62
CA GLY A 14 29.97 -38.27 14.74
C GLY A 14 29.11 -37.16 15.31
N ALA A 15 29.67 -35.96 15.45
CA ALA A 15 28.93 -34.75 15.78
C ALA A 15 28.09 -34.32 14.56
N ALA A 16 26.76 -34.37 14.69
CA ALA A 16 25.85 -33.79 13.72
C ALA A 16 25.86 -32.26 13.90
N SER A 17 26.52 -31.56 13.00
CA SER A 17 26.40 -30.11 12.84
C SER A 17 24.97 -29.77 12.41
N ALA A 18 24.22 -29.10 13.28
CA ALA A 18 22.90 -28.57 12.98
C ALA A 18 23.03 -27.56 11.82
N ALA A 19 22.36 -27.85 10.70
CA ALA A 19 22.20 -26.89 9.62
C ALA A 19 21.46 -25.65 10.15
N PRO A 20 21.83 -24.43 9.72
CA PRO A 20 21.05 -23.24 10.06
C PRO A 20 19.61 -23.43 9.58
N ALA A 21 18.66 -23.17 10.47
CA ALA A 21 17.25 -23.21 10.16
C ALA A 21 17.00 -22.36 8.90
N SER A 22 16.38 -22.96 7.88
CA SER A 22 15.93 -22.21 6.71
C SER A 22 14.97 -21.12 7.17
N PRO A 23 15.07 -19.89 6.64
CA PRO A 23 14.14 -18.83 6.98
C PRO A 23 12.70 -19.29 6.71
N GLU A 24 11.81 -19.05 7.66
CA GLU A 24 10.40 -19.36 7.51
C GLU A 24 9.84 -18.62 6.26
N PRO A 25 8.93 -19.24 5.51
CA PRO A 25 8.36 -18.60 4.33
C PRO A 25 7.64 -17.31 4.72
N VAL A 26 8.02 -16.22 4.04
CA VAL A 26 7.44 -14.88 4.19
C VAL A 26 5.92 -14.98 4.08
N THR A 27 5.23 -14.57 5.13
CA THR A 27 3.77 -14.39 5.17
C THR A 27 3.32 -13.55 3.97
N ASP A 28 2.26 -14.01 3.29
CA ASP A 28 1.59 -13.38 2.14
C ASP A 28 1.75 -11.84 2.16
N GLY A 29 2.66 -11.30 1.32
CA GLY A 29 3.25 -9.95 1.41
C GLY A 29 2.32 -8.79 1.04
N LYS A 30 1.05 -8.89 1.43
CA LYS A 30 -0.02 -7.94 1.11
C LYS A 30 -0.30 -6.96 2.25
N GLY A 31 0.18 -7.25 3.45
CA GLY A 31 0.02 -6.43 4.65
C GLY A 31 1.27 -5.64 5.02
N PHE A 32 1.06 -4.47 5.62
CA PHE A 32 2.11 -3.54 6.03
C PHE A 32 1.73 -2.86 7.34
N LYS A 33 2.46 -3.14 8.42
CA LYS A 33 2.17 -2.60 9.75
C LYS A 33 2.80 -1.23 9.93
N LEU A 34 1.97 -0.20 10.03
CA LEU A 34 2.45 1.16 10.21
C LEU A 34 3.31 1.29 11.48
N PRO A 35 4.58 1.71 11.36
CA PRO A 35 5.44 2.03 12.49
C PRO A 35 4.83 3.11 13.38
N ALA A 36 5.21 3.09 14.66
CA ALA A 36 4.93 4.22 15.55
C ALA A 36 5.74 5.45 15.13
N ASN A 37 5.17 6.64 15.35
CA ASN A 37 5.83 7.93 15.13
C ASN A 37 6.32 8.13 13.68
N LEU A 38 5.57 7.64 12.70
CA LEU A 38 5.82 8.05 11.33
C LEU A 38 5.60 9.56 11.20
N GLU A 39 6.55 10.23 10.57
CA GLU A 39 6.37 11.63 10.18
C GLU A 39 5.33 11.73 9.06
N ASP A 40 4.70 12.89 8.96
CA ASP A 40 3.79 13.17 7.86
C ASP A 40 4.53 13.11 6.50
N GLY A 41 3.85 12.62 5.48
CA GLY A 41 4.37 12.55 4.11
C GLY A 41 3.93 11.31 3.35
N PHE A 42 4.54 11.10 2.20
CA PHE A 42 4.24 10.00 1.29
C PHE A 42 5.33 8.91 1.34
N TYR A 43 4.87 7.65 1.32
CA TYR A 43 5.67 6.46 1.56
C TYR A 43 5.35 5.33 0.59
N ARG A 44 6.35 4.48 0.39
CA ARG A 44 6.21 3.14 -0.22
C ARG A 44 6.44 2.09 0.87
N ALA A 45 5.53 1.15 0.98
CA ALA A 45 5.67 -0.02 1.83
C ALA A 45 5.96 -1.25 0.96
N TYR A 46 7.00 -2.02 1.30
CA TYR A 46 7.36 -3.25 0.61
C TYR A 46 8.16 -4.18 1.54
N HIS A 47 8.35 -5.43 1.16
CA HIS A 47 9.30 -6.33 1.83
C HIS A 47 10.61 -6.36 1.05
N ASP A 48 11.76 -6.17 1.73
CA ASP A 48 13.07 -6.27 1.10
C ASP A 48 13.49 -7.72 0.84
N GLU A 49 14.67 -7.94 0.26
CA GLU A 49 15.19 -9.27 -0.08
C GLU A 49 15.33 -10.22 1.14
N SER A 50 15.39 -9.66 2.35
CA SER A 50 15.43 -10.43 3.60
C SER A 50 14.04 -10.76 4.16
N GLY A 51 12.97 -10.35 3.46
CA GLY A 51 11.60 -10.48 3.93
C GLY A 51 11.24 -9.49 5.03
N ARG A 52 12.04 -8.44 5.24
CA ARG A 52 11.77 -7.41 6.25
C ARG A 52 10.86 -6.34 5.65
N GLU A 53 9.82 -5.98 6.39
CA GLU A 53 8.94 -4.87 6.06
C GLU A 53 9.72 -3.54 6.09
N VAL A 54 9.62 -2.77 5.00
CA VAL A 54 10.26 -1.48 4.79
C VAL A 54 9.21 -0.44 4.47
N HIS A 55 9.26 0.69 5.19
CA HIS A 55 8.47 1.89 4.94
C HIS A 55 9.42 2.99 4.47
N GLU A 56 9.60 3.10 3.16
CA GLU A 56 10.46 4.11 2.54
C GLU A 56 9.71 5.42 2.40
N ARG A 57 10.21 6.49 3.04
CA ARG A 57 9.69 7.84 2.82
C ARG A 57 10.20 8.36 1.48
N VAL A 58 9.27 8.62 0.56
CA VAL A 58 9.59 9.14 -0.78
C VAL A 58 9.51 10.67 -0.81
N SER A 59 8.58 11.26 -0.06
CA SER A 59 8.50 12.72 0.10
C SER A 59 7.83 13.13 1.40
N GLY A 60 8.06 14.39 1.80
CA GLY A 60 7.29 15.03 2.88
C GLY A 60 5.89 15.43 2.43
N PRO A 61 5.11 16.09 3.30
CA PRO A 61 3.78 16.61 2.95
C PRO A 61 3.89 17.64 1.84
N ALA A 62 2.94 17.65 0.91
CA ALA A 62 2.93 18.63 -0.17
C ALA A 62 2.72 20.04 0.42
N SER A 63 3.61 20.97 0.08
CA SER A 63 3.45 22.36 0.45
C SER A 63 2.40 23.04 -0.43
N ALA A 64 1.80 24.12 0.08
CA ALA A 64 0.82 24.91 -0.69
C ALA A 64 1.41 25.43 -2.02
N GLN A 65 2.70 25.76 -2.04
CA GLN A 65 3.42 26.21 -3.24
C GLN A 65 3.56 25.09 -4.27
N GLU A 66 3.87 23.87 -3.83
CA GLU A 66 4.00 22.70 -4.71
C GLU A 66 2.65 22.31 -5.33
N LEU A 67 1.59 22.32 -4.52
CA LEU A 67 0.23 22.06 -4.98
C LEU A 67 -0.22 23.09 -6.03
N ALA A 68 0.08 24.38 -5.80
CA ALA A 68 -0.20 25.44 -6.76
C ALA A 68 0.59 25.29 -8.06
N ALA A 69 1.87 24.91 -7.99
CA ALA A 69 2.72 24.73 -9.16
C ALA A 69 2.23 23.59 -10.07
N VAL A 70 1.81 22.47 -9.49
CA VAL A 70 1.24 21.35 -10.26
C VAL A 70 -0.09 21.75 -10.90
N SER A 71 -0.96 22.44 -10.17
CA SER A 71 -2.23 22.92 -10.71
C SER A 71 -2.04 23.83 -11.94
N ALA A 72 -1.02 24.69 -11.91
CA ALA A 72 -0.66 25.55 -13.03
C ALA A 72 -0.10 24.76 -14.23
N ALA A 73 0.77 23.77 -13.98
CA ALA A 73 1.35 22.92 -15.02
C ALA A 73 0.31 22.03 -15.72
N VAL A 74 -0.65 21.48 -14.96
CA VAL A 74 -1.75 20.67 -15.50
C VAL A 74 -2.70 21.50 -16.37
N SER A 75 -2.82 22.80 -16.10
CA SER A 75 -3.65 23.72 -16.91
C SER A 75 -3.03 24.07 -18.27
N ASP A 76 -1.71 23.92 -18.41
CA ASP A 76 -0.93 24.29 -19.61
C ASP A 76 -0.52 23.07 -20.46
N ALA A 77 -0.51 21.87 -19.87
CA ALA A 77 -0.25 20.64 -20.58
C ALA A 77 -1.52 20.12 -21.28
N THR A 78 -1.48 20.01 -22.61
CA THR A 78 -2.39 19.14 -23.37
C THR A 78 -2.05 17.69 -23.02
N VAL A 79 -2.56 17.20 -21.88
CA VAL A 79 -2.39 15.81 -21.45
C VAL A 79 -3.09 14.92 -22.48
N PRO A 80 -2.42 13.89 -23.05
CA PRO A 80 -3.11 12.91 -23.89
C PRO A 80 -4.21 12.24 -23.06
N ASP A 81 -5.45 12.32 -23.57
CA ASP A 81 -6.72 11.83 -22.99
C ASP A 81 -6.75 10.33 -22.65
N SER A 82 -5.69 9.58 -22.93
CA SER A 82 -5.60 8.19 -22.53
C SER A 82 -5.13 8.09 -21.07
N GLU A 83 -6.11 8.08 -20.17
CA GLU A 83 -6.01 7.26 -18.96
C GLU A 83 -5.49 5.86 -19.34
N PRO A 84 -4.65 5.21 -18.51
CA PRO A 84 -4.32 3.81 -18.74
C PRO A 84 -5.61 3.02 -18.92
N THR A 85 -5.76 2.37 -20.08
CA THR A 85 -6.88 1.46 -20.39
C THR A 85 -7.01 0.45 -19.26
N GLY A 86 -7.97 0.68 -18.37
CA GLY A 86 -8.12 -0.05 -17.11
C GLY A 86 -8.80 0.81 -16.03
N VAL A 87 -8.51 2.11 -15.97
CA VAL A 87 -9.13 3.00 -14.96
C VAL A 87 -10.43 3.62 -15.47
N SER A 88 -10.61 3.91 -16.78
CA SER A 88 -11.80 4.64 -17.27
C SER A 88 -13.15 3.90 -17.16
N SER A 89 -13.19 2.64 -16.71
CA SER A 89 -14.43 1.91 -16.40
C SER A 89 -14.67 1.80 -14.88
N ILE A 90 -14.46 2.89 -14.13
CA ILE A 90 -14.62 2.90 -12.65
C ILE A 90 -16.05 2.52 -12.23
N GLN A 91 -17.06 2.78 -13.06
CA GLN A 91 -18.45 2.32 -12.88
C GLN A 91 -18.72 0.90 -13.44
N GLY A 92 -17.80 -0.04 -13.22
CA GLY A 92 -18.09 -1.45 -13.44
C GLY A 92 -19.07 -1.98 -12.39
N SER A 93 -19.95 -2.91 -12.76
CA SER A 93 -20.96 -3.56 -11.91
C SER A 93 -20.41 -4.41 -10.74
N ARG A 94 -19.10 -4.33 -10.45
CA ARG A 94 -18.39 -5.07 -9.39
C ARG A 94 -17.40 -4.21 -8.61
N SER A 95 -17.77 -2.96 -8.35
CA SER A 95 -17.08 -2.20 -7.30
C SER A 95 -17.45 -2.78 -5.93
N ARG A 96 -16.46 -2.97 -5.07
CA ARG A 96 -16.67 -3.34 -3.67
C ARG A 96 -16.20 -2.24 -2.74
N TYR A 97 -16.89 -2.14 -1.62
CA TYR A 97 -16.65 -1.14 -0.59
C TYR A 97 -16.53 -1.82 0.77
N TRP A 98 -15.69 -1.25 1.62
CA TRP A 98 -15.59 -1.64 3.01
C TRP A 98 -15.58 -0.39 3.87
N CYS A 99 -16.69 -0.14 4.55
CA CYS A 99 -16.96 1.06 5.31
C CYS A 99 -16.76 0.83 6.81
N GLY A 100 -16.04 1.71 7.47
CA GLY A 100 -15.85 1.73 8.92
C GLY A 100 -17.00 2.46 9.62
N CYS A 101 -18.25 2.03 9.41
CA CYS A 101 -19.43 2.74 9.91
C CYS A 101 -19.35 3.01 11.42
N GLY A 102 -19.76 4.21 11.83
CA GLY A 102 -19.68 4.67 13.23
C GLY A 102 -18.30 5.16 13.67
N LEU A 103 -17.27 5.04 12.83
CA LEU A 103 -15.99 5.71 13.02
C LEU A 103 -15.99 7.05 12.28
N SER A 104 -15.31 8.02 12.87
CA SER A 104 -15.05 9.32 12.24
C SER A 104 -13.53 9.56 12.19
N MET A 105 -13.09 10.31 11.20
CA MET A 105 -11.71 10.73 11.04
C MET A 105 -11.60 12.24 11.21
N ASN A 106 -10.39 12.73 11.48
CA ASN A 106 -10.12 14.16 11.41
C ASN A 106 -10.25 14.64 9.95
N HIS A 107 -11.10 15.64 9.72
CA HIS A 107 -11.43 16.11 8.37
C HIS A 107 -10.21 16.74 7.67
N GLY A 108 -9.49 17.61 8.37
CA GLY A 108 -8.33 18.32 7.81
C GLY A 108 -7.18 17.38 7.49
N ASP A 109 -6.90 16.43 8.39
CA ASP A 109 -5.91 15.38 8.19
C ASP A 109 -6.29 14.46 7.03
N CYS A 110 -7.58 14.11 6.91
CA CYS A 110 -8.10 13.27 5.84
C CYS A 110 -7.93 13.93 4.47
N ASP A 111 -8.41 15.17 4.32
CA ASP A 111 -8.30 15.91 3.07
C ASP A 111 -6.82 16.10 2.68
N ALA A 112 -5.97 16.36 3.67
CA ALA A 112 -4.55 16.56 3.46
C ALA A 112 -3.81 15.27 3.05
N ALA A 113 -4.10 14.13 3.68
CA ALA A 113 -3.50 12.84 3.30
C ALA A 113 -3.95 12.44 1.88
N VAL A 114 -5.25 12.55 1.59
CA VAL A 114 -5.78 12.30 0.24
C VAL A 114 -5.11 13.18 -0.80
N GLU A 115 -4.89 14.46 -0.49
CA GLU A 115 -4.24 15.40 -1.39
C GLU A 115 -2.76 15.07 -1.61
N ASP A 116 -2.02 14.65 -0.57
CA ASP A 116 -0.63 14.21 -0.71
C ASP A 116 -0.51 12.95 -1.59
N LEU A 117 -1.44 12.00 -1.47
CA LEU A 117 -1.50 10.82 -2.34
C LEU A 117 -1.77 11.19 -3.80
N LYS A 118 -2.73 12.09 -4.05
CA LYS A 118 -3.03 12.62 -5.39
C LYS A 118 -1.84 13.36 -5.98
N PHE A 119 -1.20 14.21 -5.19
CA PHE A 119 -0.03 14.97 -5.60
C PHE A 119 1.13 14.06 -5.99
N GLN A 120 1.36 12.98 -5.25
CA GLN A 120 2.36 12.00 -5.64
C GLN A 120 2.02 11.32 -6.97
N SER A 121 0.75 11.05 -7.26
CA SER A 121 0.32 10.57 -8.56
C SER A 121 0.66 11.56 -9.68
N ASP A 122 0.34 12.84 -9.49
CA ASP A 122 0.68 13.89 -10.47
C ASP A 122 2.18 13.94 -10.75
N ARG A 123 3.01 13.85 -9.70
CA ARG A 123 4.48 13.83 -9.84
C ARG A 123 4.97 12.68 -10.69
N GLU A 124 4.32 11.53 -10.63
CA GLU A 124 4.68 10.37 -11.44
C GLU A 124 4.19 10.53 -12.87
N TYR A 125 2.94 10.92 -13.07
CA TYR A 125 2.36 11.12 -14.40
C TYR A 125 2.94 12.31 -15.17
N GLY A 126 3.45 13.33 -14.46
CA GLY A 126 4.15 14.47 -15.03
C GLY A 126 5.58 14.16 -15.51
N LYS A 127 6.12 12.98 -15.20
CA LYS A 127 7.41 12.53 -15.76
C LYS A 127 7.26 12.09 -17.21
N PRO A 128 8.34 12.20 -18.02
CA PRO A 128 8.38 11.57 -19.32
C PRO A 128 8.09 10.07 -19.24
N GLU A 129 7.52 9.49 -20.30
CA GLU A 129 7.05 8.09 -20.29
C GLU A 129 8.12 7.09 -19.85
N TRP A 130 9.37 7.27 -20.26
CA TRP A 130 10.50 6.40 -19.92
C TRP A 130 10.97 6.52 -18.46
N GLU A 131 10.54 7.54 -17.72
CA GLU A 131 10.84 7.77 -16.30
C GLU A 131 9.61 7.59 -15.39
N ARG A 132 8.43 7.38 -15.99
CA ARG A 132 7.16 7.32 -15.28
C ARG A 132 7.04 6.05 -14.44
N ASN A 133 7.03 6.19 -13.12
CA ASN A 133 6.80 5.07 -12.21
C ASN A 133 5.39 5.12 -11.62
N HIS A 134 4.38 4.96 -12.47
CA HIS A 134 2.95 5.01 -12.12
C HIS A 134 2.35 3.62 -11.83
N LEU A 135 3.20 2.61 -11.64
CA LEU A 135 2.80 1.24 -11.36
C LEU A 135 3.27 0.87 -9.95
N ILE A 136 2.39 0.30 -9.15
CA ILE A 136 2.75 -0.34 -7.89
C ILE A 136 3.19 -1.77 -8.20
N ALA A 137 4.43 -2.12 -7.87
CA ALA A 137 4.94 -3.48 -8.01
C ALA A 137 4.15 -4.48 -7.15
N PRO A 138 4.14 -5.79 -7.48
CA PRO A 138 3.58 -6.82 -6.62
C PRO A 138 4.16 -6.75 -5.21
N GLY A 139 3.32 -6.90 -4.18
CA GLY A 139 3.77 -6.85 -2.78
C GLY A 139 4.35 -5.50 -2.37
N THR A 140 3.92 -4.42 -3.03
CA THR A 140 4.21 -3.03 -2.66
C THR A 140 2.91 -2.29 -2.43
N SER A 141 2.91 -1.26 -1.59
CA SER A 141 1.78 -0.36 -1.41
C SER A 141 2.25 1.08 -1.26
N TRP A 142 1.41 2.00 -1.69
CA TRP A 142 1.66 3.44 -1.60
C TRP A 142 0.73 4.02 -0.55
N TYR A 143 1.22 4.93 0.29
CA TYR A 143 0.37 5.59 1.25
C TYR A 143 0.93 6.95 1.65
N SER A 144 0.07 7.77 2.21
CA SER A 144 0.37 9.08 2.77
C SER A 144 -0.16 9.15 4.20
N ILE A 145 0.58 9.81 5.08
CA ILE A 145 0.15 10.08 6.46
C ILE A 145 0.08 11.58 6.66
N ARG A 146 -1.02 12.02 7.28
CA ARG A 146 -1.18 13.36 7.84
C ARG A 146 -1.85 13.25 9.19
N GLY A 147 -1.15 13.63 10.25
CA GLY A 147 -1.68 13.61 11.61
C GLY A 147 -2.26 12.24 11.97
N SER A 148 -3.58 12.16 12.13
CA SER A 148 -4.28 10.93 12.51
C SER A 148 -4.85 10.11 11.35
N VAL A 149 -4.54 10.41 10.09
CA VAL A 149 -5.11 9.71 8.92
C VAL A 149 -4.02 9.13 8.02
N VAL A 150 -4.30 7.94 7.49
CA VAL A 150 -3.56 7.33 6.39
C VAL A 150 -4.47 7.20 5.17
N ALA A 151 -4.02 7.69 4.01
CA ALA A 151 -4.66 7.45 2.72
C ALA A 151 -3.74 6.58 1.85
N PHE A 152 -4.28 5.56 1.19
CA PHE A 152 -3.47 4.46 0.64
C PHE A 152 -3.93 3.93 -0.72
N SER A 153 -3.03 3.18 -1.35
CA SER A 153 -3.23 2.37 -2.56
C SER A 153 -2.44 1.07 -2.42
N CYS A 154 -3.15 -0.02 -2.20
CA CYS A 154 -2.56 -1.33 -1.94
C CYS A 154 -2.61 -2.23 -3.17
N ASN A 155 -1.45 -2.74 -3.59
CA ASN A 155 -1.39 -3.77 -4.62
C ASN A 155 -1.42 -5.17 -4.00
N TRP A 156 -2.56 -5.85 -4.12
CA TRP A 156 -2.74 -7.24 -3.64
C TRP A 156 -2.55 -8.29 -4.73
N TYR A 157 -2.25 -7.85 -5.93
CA TYR A 157 -2.09 -8.69 -7.10
C TYR A 157 -0.61 -9.07 -7.26
N TRP A 158 -0.40 -10.16 -7.97
CA TRP A 158 0.93 -10.66 -8.34
C TRP A 158 1.52 -9.95 -9.57
N ALA A 159 0.82 -8.95 -10.09
CA ALA A 159 1.22 -8.15 -11.25
C ALA A 159 1.42 -6.68 -10.87
N TYR A 160 2.10 -5.92 -11.74
CA TYR A 160 2.19 -4.47 -11.61
C TYR A 160 0.79 -3.86 -11.82
N MET A 161 0.39 -2.98 -10.91
CA MET A 161 -0.93 -2.36 -10.96
C MET A 161 -0.82 -0.85 -11.13
N PRO A 162 -1.56 -0.24 -12.07
CA PRO A 162 -1.53 1.20 -12.22
C PRO A 162 -2.18 1.87 -11.01
N ILE A 163 -1.58 2.97 -10.55
CA ILE A 163 -2.26 3.91 -9.67
C ILE A 163 -3.21 4.80 -10.47
N PRO A 164 -4.35 5.23 -9.90
CA PRO A 164 -5.16 6.27 -10.50
C PRO A 164 -4.38 7.58 -10.68
N ARG A 165 -4.69 8.36 -11.72
CA ARG A 165 -4.35 9.79 -11.79
C ARG A 165 -5.12 10.58 -10.71
N ARG A 166 -4.80 11.86 -10.52
CA ARG A 166 -5.49 12.73 -9.54
C ARG A 166 -7.02 12.72 -9.70
N ASP A 167 -7.52 12.83 -10.91
CA ASP A 167 -8.95 12.78 -11.22
C ASP A 167 -9.53 11.38 -10.92
N GLY A 168 -8.81 10.32 -11.26
CA GLY A 168 -9.12 8.95 -10.87
C GLY A 168 -9.25 8.79 -9.35
N TYR A 169 -8.26 9.24 -8.57
CA TYR A 169 -8.32 9.28 -7.11
C TYR A 169 -9.49 10.12 -6.60
N THR A 170 -9.74 11.27 -7.22
CA THR A 170 -10.86 12.15 -6.84
C THR A 170 -12.20 11.45 -7.02
N ASN A 171 -12.38 10.73 -8.12
CA ASN A 171 -13.59 9.93 -8.36
C ASN A 171 -13.72 8.79 -7.33
N VAL A 172 -12.63 8.05 -7.09
CA VAL A 172 -12.63 6.92 -6.13
C VAL A 172 -12.96 7.38 -4.71
N PHE A 173 -12.31 8.44 -4.21
CA PHE A 173 -12.63 8.99 -2.89
C PHE A 173 -14.03 9.61 -2.83
N GLY A 174 -14.53 10.15 -3.94
CA GLY A 174 -15.93 10.57 -4.09
C GLY A 174 -16.90 9.40 -3.95
N TYR A 175 -16.58 8.23 -4.51
CA TYR A 175 -17.38 7.01 -4.34
C TYR A 175 -17.33 6.49 -2.91
N ILE A 176 -16.15 6.43 -2.30
CA ILE A 176 -16.03 6.05 -0.88
C ILE A 176 -16.87 6.99 0.00
N THR A 177 -16.81 8.31 -0.24
CA THR A 177 -17.61 9.29 0.50
C THR A 177 -19.10 9.09 0.29
N ARG A 178 -19.54 8.71 -0.91
CA ARG A 178 -20.95 8.46 -1.22
C ARG A 178 -21.47 7.20 -0.52
N GLU A 179 -20.70 6.12 -0.51
CA GLU A 179 -21.15 4.84 0.07
C GLU A 179 -20.93 4.79 1.58
N CYS A 180 -19.77 5.23 2.08
CA CYS A 180 -19.40 5.14 3.50
C CYS A 180 -19.77 6.39 4.31
N GLY A 181 -20.01 7.52 3.66
CA GLY A 181 -20.25 8.81 4.29
C GLY A 181 -18.99 9.68 4.43
N TRP A 182 -19.23 10.94 4.79
CA TRP A 182 -18.17 11.95 4.93
C TRP A 182 -17.22 11.62 6.08
N TYR A 183 -15.92 11.52 5.76
CA TYR A 183 -14.85 11.29 6.74
C TYR A 183 -15.03 10.03 7.58
N VAL A 184 -15.63 9.00 6.99
CA VAL A 184 -15.77 7.65 7.55
C VAL A 184 -14.74 6.75 6.89
N PRO A 185 -13.87 6.02 7.62
CA PRO A 185 -12.88 5.13 7.01
C PRO A 185 -13.49 4.24 5.94
N GLY A 186 -12.82 4.10 4.81
CA GLY A 186 -13.41 3.41 3.67
C GLY A 186 -12.37 2.95 2.66
N THR A 187 -12.67 1.82 2.03
CA THR A 187 -11.85 1.23 0.97
C THR A 187 -12.71 0.91 -0.22
N TRP A 188 -12.18 1.16 -1.41
CA TRP A 188 -12.78 0.82 -2.69
C TRP A 188 -11.84 -0.05 -3.51
N VAL A 189 -12.41 -0.99 -4.25
CA VAL A 189 -11.74 -1.71 -5.35
C VAL A 189 -12.73 -1.97 -6.47
N ASN A 190 -12.22 -2.03 -7.70
CA ASN A 190 -12.94 -2.58 -8.85
C ASN A 190 -12.29 -3.90 -9.27
N ASP A 191 -13.01 -5.00 -9.00
CA ASP A 191 -12.53 -6.37 -9.25
C ASP A 191 -12.37 -6.70 -10.74
N ASP A 192 -13.16 -6.06 -11.62
CA ASP A 192 -13.15 -6.36 -13.05
C ASP A 192 -11.94 -5.73 -13.76
N SER A 193 -11.48 -4.58 -13.27
CA SER A 193 -10.39 -3.82 -13.88
C SER A 193 -8.99 -4.28 -13.48
N GLY A 194 -8.87 -5.08 -12.41
CA GLY A 194 -7.59 -5.22 -11.72
C GLY A 194 -7.12 -3.84 -11.26
N SER A 195 -7.67 -3.36 -10.15
CA SER A 195 -7.30 -2.06 -9.59
C SER A 195 -6.66 -2.24 -8.21
N VAL A 196 -5.78 -1.32 -7.83
CA VAL A 196 -5.29 -1.26 -6.46
C VAL A 196 -6.46 -0.97 -5.51
N HIS A 197 -6.39 -1.50 -4.28
CA HIS A 197 -7.35 -1.12 -3.25
C HIS A 197 -7.01 0.30 -2.79
N VAL A 198 -7.94 1.23 -2.95
CA VAL A 198 -7.74 2.63 -2.58
C VAL A 198 -8.62 2.95 -1.39
N GLY A 199 -8.09 3.68 -0.41
CA GLY A 199 -8.89 4.04 0.74
C GLY A 199 -8.21 5.02 1.68
N TYR A 200 -8.91 5.31 2.77
CA TYR A 200 -8.38 6.07 3.89
C TYR A 200 -8.91 5.51 5.22
N MET A 201 -8.13 5.64 6.28
CA MET A 201 -8.53 5.21 7.62
C MET A 201 -7.76 5.95 8.72
N ASN A 202 -8.24 5.82 9.97
CA ASN A 202 -7.56 6.35 11.14
C ASN A 202 -6.20 5.66 11.35
N TYR A 203 -5.13 6.46 11.35
CA TYR A 203 -3.79 6.01 11.67
C TYR A 203 -3.70 5.56 13.13
N ARG A 204 -3.02 4.43 13.35
CA ARG A 204 -2.51 4.02 14.66
C ARG A 204 -1.28 3.14 14.47
N ALA A 205 -0.37 3.18 15.43
CA ALA A 205 0.80 2.30 15.42
C ALA A 205 0.37 0.82 15.40
N GLY A 206 1.01 0.02 14.53
CA GLY A 206 0.73 -1.40 14.35
C GLY A 206 -0.51 -1.70 13.51
N LEU A 207 -1.20 -0.69 12.97
CA LEU A 207 -2.26 -0.87 11.98
C LEU A 207 -1.70 -1.50 10.71
N ASP A 208 -2.27 -2.62 10.28
CA ASP A 208 -1.95 -3.19 8.97
C ASP A 208 -2.88 -2.55 7.94
N PHE A 209 -2.51 -1.39 7.40
CA PHE A 209 -3.45 -0.56 6.63
C PHE A 209 -3.95 -1.24 5.37
N CYS A 210 -3.19 -2.18 4.79
CA CYS A 210 -3.69 -2.96 3.67
C CYS A 210 -4.59 -4.09 4.18
N MET A 211 -4.15 -4.95 5.10
CA MET A 211 -5.00 -6.09 5.51
C MET A 211 -6.24 -5.69 6.32
N ASP A 212 -6.18 -4.57 7.05
CA ASP A 212 -7.28 -4.07 7.87
C ASP A 212 -8.32 -3.31 7.03
N ALA A 213 -7.95 -2.86 5.83
CA ALA A 213 -8.80 -2.06 4.93
C ALA A 213 -10.11 -2.73 4.51
N THR A 214 -10.16 -4.06 4.52
CA THR A 214 -11.32 -4.84 4.06
C THR A 214 -11.91 -5.73 5.14
N ARG A 215 -11.66 -5.42 6.41
CA ARG A 215 -12.17 -6.21 7.54
C ARG A 215 -13.63 -5.92 7.90
N SER A 216 -14.16 -4.77 7.48
CA SER A 216 -15.58 -4.48 7.64
C SER A 216 -16.42 -5.46 6.80
N ASN A 217 -17.69 -5.67 7.16
CA ASN A 217 -18.66 -6.32 6.27
C ASN A 217 -19.69 -5.32 5.73
N ASP A 218 -19.55 -4.04 6.09
CA ASP A 218 -20.45 -2.98 5.67
C ASP A 218 -19.98 -2.39 4.34
N GLU A 219 -20.82 -2.46 3.31
CA GLU A 219 -20.57 -1.85 2.01
C GLU A 219 -21.12 -0.41 1.91
N SER A 220 -21.89 0.02 2.92
CA SER A 220 -22.43 1.39 3.01
C SER A 220 -22.78 1.78 4.44
N CYS A 221 -22.82 3.10 4.69
CA CYS A 221 -23.41 3.76 5.85
C CYS A 221 -24.42 4.83 5.35
#